data_AF-A0A5Q3L9P1-F1
#
_entry.id   AF-A0A5Q3L9P1-F1
#
_cell.length_a   1.000
_cell.length_b   1.000
_cell.length_c   1.000
_cell.angle_alpha   90.00
_cell.angle_beta   90.00
_cell.angle_gamma   90.00
#
_symmetry.space_group_name_H-M   'P 1'
#
loop_
_entity.id
_entity.type
_entity.pdbx_description
1 polymer ?
#
loop_
_entity_poly.entity_id
_entity_poly.type
_entity_poly.pdbx_seq_one_letter_code
_entity_poly.pdbx_strand_id
1 'polypeptide(L)'
;MLDSAEWTLNGETLGAWMTIVYSVMMLMGLTFFVKKQVPREPFKPVFWGPIFFFFWLVMGNLLLVLGFSLVLYLLATVTIYPDLAANFGKETSEGLDPQTMQIMFISSALAMGFSLMAANLWLLYSAEKRIDYQTKREIFEQLGWKWNRRLQDVGLGMAVAIAAIPGVMGLQWLLTQLVGEDATPHAVEQFLTRYPSGFNFIICGLAVVVAAPIWEEFLFRRVLQGWLITRLGTWSKKDGTLPVLGTILPISIGAVIFAALHFEQWPAPMTLFLFAVILGYLYHYTQSLVPCIVVHACLNGTSLAGIFFFQNETPETVGKIIDLSTIQVFIMEALRFLA
;
A
#
# COMPACT_ATOMS: atom_id res chain seq x y z
N MET A 1 10.11 -29.98 23.18
CA MET A 1 8.93 -30.77 22.79
C MET A 1 8.06 -29.82 22.01
N LEU A 2 8.01 -29.99 20.69
CA LEU A 2 6.97 -29.36 19.88
C LEU A 2 5.72 -30.19 20.17
N ASP A 3 4.85 -29.70 21.05
CA ASP A 3 3.54 -30.30 21.22
C ASP A 3 2.89 -30.33 19.84
N SER A 4 2.49 -31.52 19.42
CA SER A 4 1.70 -31.73 18.22
C SER A 4 0.37 -31.01 18.44
N ALA A 5 0.32 -29.74 18.07
CA ALA A 5 -0.93 -29.03 17.88
C ALA A 5 -1.74 -29.88 16.90
N GLU A 6 -2.75 -30.56 17.41
CA GLU A 6 -3.79 -31.14 16.58
C GLU A 6 -4.37 -29.97 15.79
N TRP A 7 -3.91 -29.81 14.54
CA TRP A 7 -4.52 -28.96 13.54
C TRP A 7 -5.88 -29.55 13.21
N THR A 8 -6.81 -29.45 14.15
CA THR A 8 -8.21 -29.54 13.84
C THR A 8 -8.49 -28.39 12.90
N LEU A 9 -8.85 -28.70 11.66
CA LEU A 9 -9.41 -27.74 10.70
C LEU A 9 -10.69 -27.19 11.34
N ASN A 10 -10.54 -26.20 12.22
CA ASN A 10 -11.66 -25.42 12.70
C ASN A 10 -12.25 -24.66 11.50
N GLY A 11 -13.53 -24.30 11.59
CA GLY A 11 -14.26 -23.69 10.46
C GLY A 11 -13.56 -22.43 9.92
N GLU A 12 -12.86 -21.70 10.79
CA GLU A 12 -12.14 -20.47 10.46
C GLU A 12 -10.90 -20.74 9.59
N THR A 13 -10.09 -21.76 9.94
CA THR A 13 -8.94 -22.19 9.14
C THR A 13 -9.37 -22.64 7.75
N LEU A 14 -10.46 -23.42 7.68
CA LEU A 14 -11.04 -23.82 6.40
C LEU A 14 -11.54 -22.61 5.59
N GLY A 15 -12.21 -21.65 6.24
CA GLY A 15 -12.66 -20.42 5.61
C GLY A 15 -11.51 -19.62 4.98
N ALA A 16 -10.41 -19.44 5.70
CA ALA A 16 -9.24 -18.72 5.19
C ALA A 16 -8.55 -19.46 4.02
N TRP A 17 -8.47 -20.79 4.06
CA TRP A 17 -7.98 -21.57 2.91
C TRP A 17 -8.89 -21.41 1.68
N MET A 18 -10.20 -21.41 1.89
CA MET A 18 -11.17 -21.22 0.81
C MET A 18 -11.02 -19.84 0.16
N THR A 19 -10.86 -18.76 0.94
CA THR A 19 -10.67 -17.42 0.36
C THR A 19 -9.38 -17.31 -0.45
N ILE A 20 -8.29 -17.96 -0.03
CA ILE A 20 -7.04 -18.04 -0.80
C ILE A 20 -7.26 -18.79 -2.12
N VAL A 21 -7.84 -19.98 -2.07
CA VAL A 21 -8.10 -20.81 -3.27
C VAL A 21 -9.02 -20.08 -4.25
N TYR A 22 -10.12 -19.51 -3.76
CA TYR A 22 -11.04 -18.74 -4.60
C TYR A 22 -10.34 -17.54 -5.24
N SER A 23 -9.50 -16.83 -4.51
CA SER A 23 -8.78 -15.66 -5.05
C SER A 23 -7.79 -16.06 -6.13
N VAL A 24 -7.05 -17.17 -5.96
CA VAL A 24 -6.18 -17.71 -7.01
C VAL A 24 -6.99 -18.08 -8.26
N MET A 25 -8.11 -18.78 -8.10
CA MET A 25 -8.99 -19.15 -9.22
C MET A 25 -9.55 -17.92 -9.93
N MET A 26 -10.02 -16.92 -9.17
CA MET A 26 -10.56 -15.67 -9.72
C MET A 26 -9.48 -14.89 -10.46
N LEU A 27 -8.26 -14.78 -9.92
CA LEU A 27 -7.14 -14.11 -10.59
C LEU A 27 -6.73 -14.83 -11.88
N MET A 28 -6.74 -16.16 -11.91
CA MET A 28 -6.49 -16.93 -13.14
C MET A 28 -7.56 -16.67 -14.19
N GLY A 29 -8.84 -16.73 -13.80
CA GLY A 29 -9.98 -16.45 -14.68
C GLY A 29 -9.97 -15.01 -15.20
N LEU A 30 -9.73 -14.03 -14.32
CA LEU A 30 -9.63 -12.62 -14.66
C LEU A 30 -8.46 -12.36 -15.61
N THR A 31 -7.30 -12.97 -15.38
CA THR A 31 -6.14 -12.83 -16.28
C THR A 31 -6.47 -13.34 -17.69
N PHE A 32 -7.19 -14.46 -17.81
CA PHE A 32 -7.63 -14.98 -19.10
C PHE A 32 -8.62 -14.03 -19.79
N PHE A 33 -9.61 -13.55 -19.05
CA PHE A 33 -10.63 -12.63 -19.55
C PHE A 33 -10.04 -11.28 -19.98
N VAL A 34 -9.21 -10.67 -19.13
CA VAL A 34 -8.53 -9.39 -19.41
C VAL A 34 -7.63 -9.53 -20.62
N LYS A 35 -6.87 -10.62 -20.76
CA LYS A 35 -6.04 -10.85 -21.96
C LYS A 35 -6.83 -10.91 -23.26
N LYS A 36 -8.10 -11.29 -23.20
CA LYS A 36 -8.99 -11.35 -24.36
C LYS A 36 -9.60 -9.99 -24.69
N GLN A 37 -9.85 -9.14 -23.70
CA GLN A 37 -10.62 -7.91 -23.87
C GLN A 37 -9.79 -6.62 -23.84
N VAL A 38 -8.70 -6.60 -23.08
CA VAL A 38 -7.85 -5.43 -22.89
C VAL A 38 -6.51 -5.70 -23.58
N PRO A 39 -6.16 -5.00 -24.66
CA PRO A 39 -4.86 -5.19 -25.29
C PRO A 39 -3.74 -4.76 -24.34
N ARG A 40 -2.67 -5.56 -24.31
CA ARG A 40 -1.45 -5.22 -23.56
C ARG A 40 -0.84 -3.95 -24.11
N GLU A 41 -0.46 -3.05 -23.22
CA GLU A 41 0.19 -1.80 -23.59
C GLU A 41 1.72 -1.97 -23.65
N PRO A 42 2.39 -1.50 -24.71
CA PRO A 42 3.85 -1.51 -24.81
C PRO A 42 4.49 -0.71 -23.68
N PHE A 43 5.60 -1.21 -23.14
CA PHE A 43 6.36 -0.49 -22.14
C PHE A 43 7.00 0.76 -22.76
N LYS A 44 6.77 1.92 -22.13
CA LYS A 44 7.38 3.20 -22.50
C LYS A 44 8.31 3.68 -21.37
N PRO A 45 9.64 3.54 -21.52
CA PRO A 45 10.58 3.88 -20.47
C PRO A 45 10.59 5.39 -20.19
N VAL A 46 10.66 5.76 -18.92
CA VAL A 46 11.16 7.07 -18.50
C VAL A 46 12.53 6.86 -17.89
N PHE A 47 13.54 7.57 -18.41
CA PHE A 47 14.92 7.38 -18.01
C PHE A 47 15.25 8.19 -16.76
N TRP A 48 15.22 7.50 -15.63
CA TRP A 48 15.71 8.03 -14.36
C TRP A 48 17.22 7.79 -14.25
N GLY A 49 18.00 8.86 -14.02
CA GLY A 49 19.45 8.72 -13.78
C GLY A 49 19.75 7.98 -12.46
N PRO A 50 20.93 7.36 -12.28
CA PRO A 50 21.27 6.62 -11.06
C PRO A 50 21.22 7.48 -9.79
N ILE A 51 21.72 8.72 -9.87
CA ILE A 51 21.70 9.69 -8.76
C ILE A 51 20.27 10.07 -8.40
N PHE A 52 19.42 10.24 -9.41
CA PHE A 52 18.01 10.54 -9.22
C PHE A 52 17.30 9.38 -8.50
N PHE A 53 17.54 8.14 -8.93
CA PHE A 53 16.96 6.96 -8.28
C PHE A 53 17.40 6.82 -6.82
N PHE A 54 18.71 6.90 -6.54
CA PHE A 54 19.23 6.70 -5.18
C PHE A 54 18.79 7.83 -4.23
N PHE A 55 18.77 9.07 -4.73
CA PHE A 55 18.23 10.21 -4.00
C PHE A 55 16.77 9.98 -3.66
N TRP A 56 15.92 9.55 -4.61
CA TRP A 56 14.49 9.38 -4.36
C TRP A 56 14.15 8.17 -3.49
N LEU A 57 14.84 7.05 -3.67
CA LEU A 57 14.65 5.85 -2.85
C LEU A 57 14.99 6.09 -1.37
N VAL A 58 16.09 6.82 -1.11
CA VAL A 58 16.57 7.10 0.26
C VAL A 58 15.89 8.33 0.86
N MET A 59 15.73 9.42 0.10
CA MET A 59 15.18 10.68 0.59
C MET A 59 13.65 10.65 0.69
N GLY A 60 12.97 9.95 -0.23
CA GLY A 60 11.51 9.84 -0.26
C GLY A 60 10.92 8.92 0.82
N ASN A 61 11.65 7.88 1.24
CA ASN A 61 11.15 6.91 2.23
C ASN A 61 11.70 7.14 3.65
N LEU A 62 12.97 7.51 3.80
CA LEU A 62 13.61 7.55 5.13
C LEU A 62 13.79 8.97 5.67
N LEU A 63 14.34 9.88 4.87
CA LEU A 63 14.82 11.17 5.41
C LEU A 63 13.77 12.29 5.40
N LEU A 64 12.78 12.27 4.51
CA LEU A 64 11.66 13.23 4.57
C LEU A 64 10.70 12.91 5.72
N VAL A 65 10.36 11.64 5.91
CA VAL A 65 9.50 11.19 7.01
C VAL A 65 10.18 11.40 8.36
N LEU A 66 11.43 10.97 8.54
CA LEU A 66 12.13 11.15 9.81
C LEU A 66 12.58 12.60 10.02
N GLY A 67 13.12 13.26 8.99
CA GLY A 67 13.68 14.61 9.10
C GLY A 67 12.62 15.69 9.29
N PHE A 68 11.50 15.62 8.56
CA PHE A 68 10.42 16.61 8.70
C PHE A 68 9.57 16.36 9.94
N SER A 69 9.31 15.09 10.31
CA SER A 69 8.65 14.77 11.58
C SER A 69 9.50 15.18 12.77
N LEU A 70 10.83 15.03 12.71
CA LEU A 70 11.75 15.55 13.73
C LEU A 70 11.74 17.08 13.78
N VAL A 71 11.75 17.78 12.64
CA VAL A 71 11.69 19.25 12.60
C VAL A 71 10.35 19.77 13.12
N LEU A 72 9.22 19.16 12.76
CA LEU A 72 7.92 19.55 13.30
C LEU A 72 7.79 19.18 14.78
N TYR A 73 8.33 18.04 15.20
CA TYR A 73 8.41 17.68 16.62
C TYR A 73 9.21 18.72 17.41
N LEU A 74 10.38 19.11 16.90
CA LEU A 74 11.23 20.15 17.50
C LEU A 74 10.55 21.53 17.47
N LEU A 75 9.85 21.89 16.40
CA LEU A 75 9.12 23.15 16.31
C LEU A 75 7.91 23.15 17.24
N ALA A 76 7.15 22.06 17.33
CA ALA A 76 6.02 21.91 18.23
C ALA A 76 6.46 21.96 19.70
N THR A 77 7.56 21.29 20.04
CA THR A 77 8.16 21.39 21.38
C THR A 77 8.67 22.80 21.66
N VAL A 78 9.35 23.47 20.73
CA VAL A 78 9.90 24.82 20.96
C VAL A 78 8.81 25.92 20.98
N THR A 79 7.75 25.80 20.18
CA THR A 79 6.74 26.87 20.03
C THR A 79 5.50 26.68 20.90
N ILE A 80 5.11 25.45 21.21
CA ILE A 80 3.87 25.14 21.95
C ILE A 80 4.17 24.77 23.41
N TYR A 81 5.34 24.18 23.71
CA TYR A 81 5.73 23.75 25.06
C TYR A 81 7.20 24.08 25.39
N PRO A 82 7.56 25.36 25.57
CA PRO A 82 8.95 25.80 25.77
C PRO A 82 9.66 25.11 26.95
N ASP A 83 8.91 24.67 27.96
CA ASP A 83 9.45 23.95 29.13
C ASP A 83 9.87 22.50 28.81
N LEU A 84 9.24 21.85 27.83
CA LEU A 84 9.56 20.46 27.43
C LEU A 84 10.91 20.39 26.69
N ALA A 85 11.23 21.43 25.92
CA ALA A 85 12.54 21.58 25.28
C ALA A 85 13.67 21.83 26.30
N ALA A 86 13.35 22.50 27.43
CA ALA A 86 14.30 22.74 28.52
C ALA A 86 14.55 21.49 29.39
N ASN A 87 13.60 20.55 29.43
CA ASN A 87 13.67 19.31 30.21
C ASN A 87 14.01 18.06 29.38
N PHE A 88 14.41 18.24 28.11
CA PHE A 88 14.79 17.13 27.23
C PHE A 88 15.93 16.31 27.85
N GLY A 89 15.60 15.08 28.30
CA GLY A 89 16.51 14.18 29.01
C GLY A 89 16.24 14.00 30.51
N LYS A 90 15.26 14.70 31.11
CA LYS A 90 14.89 14.55 32.53
C LYS A 90 13.55 13.82 32.78
N GLU A 91 12.65 13.78 31.81
CA GLU A 91 11.32 13.13 31.93
C GLU A 91 11.26 11.78 31.20
N THR A 92 12.24 10.91 31.44
CA THR A 92 12.25 9.55 30.85
C THR A 92 11.37 8.55 31.60
N SER A 93 10.59 8.98 32.61
CA SER A 93 9.77 8.09 33.45
C SER A 93 8.26 8.31 33.43
N GLU A 94 7.77 9.44 32.93
CA GLU A 94 6.32 9.69 32.77
C GLU A 94 6.05 9.94 31.29
N GLY A 95 5.38 9.00 30.64
CA GLY A 95 5.13 9.05 29.20
C GLY A 95 4.43 10.35 28.78
N LEU A 96 4.73 10.80 27.56
CA LEU A 96 4.14 11.99 26.93
C LEU A 96 2.62 12.00 27.09
N ASP A 97 2.06 13.17 27.37
CA ASP A 97 0.61 13.29 27.55
C ASP A 97 -0.15 12.92 26.24
N PRO A 98 -1.38 12.42 26.36
CA PRO A 98 -2.20 11.99 25.23
C PRO A 98 -2.38 13.05 24.12
N GLN A 99 -2.54 14.33 24.48
CA GLN A 99 -2.71 15.40 23.49
C GLN A 99 -1.42 15.66 22.73
N THR A 100 -0.28 15.67 23.42
CA THR A 100 1.04 15.84 22.79
C THR A 100 1.34 14.70 21.81
N MET A 101 1.06 13.45 22.16
CA MET A 101 1.18 12.31 21.24
C MET A 101 0.27 12.43 20.01
N GLN A 102 -0.96 12.88 20.18
CA GLN A 102 -1.88 13.10 19.07
C GLN A 102 -1.37 14.22 18.13
N ILE A 103 -0.88 15.32 18.67
CA ILE A 103 -0.29 16.42 17.90
C ILE A 103 0.95 15.93 17.14
N MET A 104 1.83 15.15 17.78
CA MET A 104 3.00 14.56 17.12
C MET A 104 2.63 13.65 15.96
N PHE A 105 1.63 12.79 16.13
CA PHE A 105 1.20 11.90 15.06
C PHE A 105 0.58 12.68 13.89
N ILE A 106 -0.34 13.61 14.18
CA ILE A 106 -1.00 14.43 13.14
C ILE A 106 0.02 15.28 12.39
N SER A 107 0.93 15.93 13.11
CA SER A 107 2.01 16.72 12.50
C SER A 107 2.93 15.86 11.64
N SER A 108 3.30 14.66 12.09
CA SER A 108 4.09 13.70 11.31
C SER A 108 3.36 13.19 10.07
N ALA A 109 2.05 12.93 10.16
CA ALA A 109 1.23 12.52 9.03
C ALA A 109 1.08 13.64 7.98
N LEU A 110 0.84 14.89 8.42
CA LEU A 110 0.77 16.06 7.55
C LEU A 110 2.14 16.37 6.93
N ALA A 111 3.21 16.32 7.73
CA ALA A 111 4.59 16.44 7.30
C ALA A 111 4.92 15.49 6.16
N MET A 112 4.60 14.20 6.36
CA MET A 112 4.76 13.18 5.35
C MET A 112 3.96 13.55 4.11
N GLY A 113 2.67 13.86 4.23
CA GLY A 113 1.83 14.28 3.10
C GLY A 113 2.41 15.44 2.27
N PHE A 114 2.86 16.52 2.92
CA PHE A 114 3.48 17.66 2.24
C PHE A 114 4.84 17.33 1.63
N SER A 115 5.65 16.55 2.33
CA SER A 115 6.95 16.08 1.87
C SER A 115 6.83 15.25 0.60
N LEU A 116 5.87 14.31 0.60
CA LEU A 116 5.53 13.50 -0.56
C LEU A 116 4.97 14.36 -1.71
N MET A 117 4.13 15.34 -1.42
CA MET A 117 3.62 16.27 -2.44
C MET A 117 4.74 17.09 -3.09
N ALA A 118 5.61 17.71 -2.29
CA ALA A 118 6.74 18.48 -2.78
C ALA A 118 7.70 17.61 -3.61
N ALA A 119 7.91 16.38 -3.16
CA ALA A 119 8.67 15.38 -3.87
C ALA A 119 8.09 15.08 -5.26
N ASN A 120 6.80 14.81 -5.35
CA ASN A 120 6.10 14.59 -6.61
C ASN A 120 6.22 15.80 -7.56
N LEU A 121 6.07 17.02 -7.03
CA LEU A 121 6.18 18.24 -7.85
C LEU A 121 7.60 18.41 -8.42
N TRP A 122 8.63 18.11 -7.63
CA TRP A 122 10.01 18.15 -8.10
C TRP A 122 10.34 17.03 -9.09
N LEU A 123 9.79 15.83 -8.87
CA LEU A 123 9.87 14.71 -9.80
C LEU A 123 9.27 15.09 -11.15
N LEU A 124 8.08 15.69 -11.14
CA LEU A 124 7.41 16.20 -12.33
C LEU A 124 8.26 17.26 -13.04
N TYR A 125 8.79 18.24 -12.30
CA TYR A 125 9.69 19.26 -12.85
C TYR A 125 10.99 18.69 -13.44
N SER A 126 11.55 17.66 -12.81
CA SER A 126 12.77 17.01 -13.28
C SER A 126 12.53 16.09 -14.48
N ALA A 127 11.36 15.44 -14.52
CA ALA A 127 10.90 14.66 -15.66
C ALA A 127 10.62 15.57 -16.87
N GLU A 128 10.02 16.74 -16.65
CA GLU A 128 9.83 17.77 -17.66
C GLU A 128 11.16 18.14 -18.36
N LYS A 129 12.28 18.21 -17.65
CA LYS A 129 13.58 18.49 -18.27
C LYS A 129 14.22 17.33 -19.03
N ARG A 130 13.67 16.12 -18.95
CA ARG A 130 14.30 14.87 -19.44
C ARG A 130 13.43 14.09 -20.43
N ILE A 131 12.16 14.45 -20.54
CA ILE A 131 11.21 13.86 -21.47
C ILE A 131 11.15 14.80 -22.68
N ASP A 132 11.33 14.26 -23.89
CA ASP A 132 10.96 14.96 -25.12
C ASP A 132 9.44 14.84 -25.28
N TYR A 133 8.72 15.95 -25.08
CA TYR A 133 7.26 16.01 -25.20
C TYR A 133 6.84 17.27 -25.95
N GLN A 134 5.74 17.17 -26.68
CA GLN A 134 5.12 18.31 -27.32
C GLN A 134 4.05 18.94 -26.43
N THR A 135 3.49 18.18 -25.47
CA THR A 135 2.45 18.68 -24.54
C THR A 135 2.59 18.17 -23.10
N LYS A 136 2.12 18.95 -22.10
CA LYS A 136 2.09 18.53 -20.68
C LYS A 136 1.29 17.26 -20.44
N ARG A 137 0.29 17.00 -21.27
CA ARG A 137 -0.56 15.79 -21.21
C ARG A 137 0.25 14.53 -21.53
N GLU A 138 1.18 14.60 -22.48
CA GLU A 138 2.08 13.50 -22.80
C GLU A 138 3.00 13.15 -21.63
N ILE A 139 3.38 14.12 -20.78
CA ILE A 139 4.16 13.85 -19.56
C ILE A 139 3.34 12.96 -18.61
N PHE A 140 2.10 13.32 -18.32
CA PHE A 140 1.25 12.55 -17.42
C PHE A 140 0.95 11.15 -17.96
N GLU A 141 0.63 11.05 -19.25
CA GLU A 141 0.41 9.75 -19.90
C GLU A 141 1.67 8.89 -19.89
N GLN A 142 2.85 9.50 -20.10
CA GLN A 142 4.13 8.82 -19.95
C GLN A 142 4.34 8.39 -18.50
N LEU A 143 4.03 9.20 -17.49
CA LEU A 143 4.16 8.83 -16.09
C LEU A 143 3.17 7.75 -15.62
N GLY A 144 2.25 7.30 -16.49
CA GLY A 144 1.29 6.24 -16.19
C GLY A 144 -0.11 6.75 -15.82
N TRP A 145 -0.38 8.05 -15.96
CA TRP A 145 -1.71 8.64 -15.77
C TRP A 145 -2.48 8.65 -17.09
N LYS A 146 -3.16 7.54 -17.40
CA LYS A 146 -3.91 7.39 -18.67
C LYS A 146 -5.34 7.92 -18.57
N TRP A 147 -5.51 9.24 -18.62
CA TRP A 147 -6.81 9.91 -18.39
C TRP A 147 -7.96 9.43 -19.28
N ASN A 148 -7.68 9.10 -20.55
CA ASN A 148 -8.69 8.64 -21.52
C ASN A 148 -9.34 7.30 -21.17
N ARG A 149 -8.71 6.52 -20.29
CA ARG A 149 -9.17 5.17 -19.91
C ARG A 149 -9.30 5.01 -18.41
N ARG A 150 -9.33 6.12 -17.65
CA ARG A 150 -9.43 6.12 -16.18
C ARG A 150 -10.62 5.30 -15.66
N LEU A 151 -11.78 5.31 -16.33
CA LEU A 151 -12.94 4.53 -15.89
C LEU A 151 -12.74 3.03 -16.12
N GLN A 152 -12.11 2.65 -17.25
CA GLN A 152 -11.76 1.26 -17.53
C GLN A 152 -10.70 0.76 -16.55
N ASP A 153 -9.71 1.60 -16.25
CA ASP A 153 -8.66 1.32 -15.28
C ASP A 153 -9.21 1.21 -13.86
N VAL A 154 -10.14 2.08 -13.46
CA VAL A 154 -10.85 1.96 -12.18
C VAL A 154 -11.65 0.65 -12.13
N GLY A 155 -12.42 0.33 -13.17
CA GLY A 155 -13.17 -0.92 -13.25
C GLY A 155 -12.27 -2.16 -13.19
N LEU A 156 -11.13 -2.13 -13.90
CA LEU A 156 -10.12 -3.19 -13.84
C LEU A 156 -9.51 -3.31 -12.45
N GLY A 157 -9.15 -2.19 -11.83
CA GLY A 157 -8.64 -2.15 -10.46
C GLY A 157 -9.63 -2.76 -9.47
N MET A 158 -10.91 -2.38 -9.55
CA MET A 158 -11.98 -2.96 -8.72
C MET A 158 -12.13 -4.47 -8.94
N ALA A 159 -12.10 -4.93 -10.20
CA ALA A 159 -12.19 -6.35 -10.51
C ALA A 159 -11.00 -7.15 -9.95
N VAL A 160 -9.78 -6.61 -10.04
CA VAL A 160 -8.59 -7.21 -9.44
C VAL A 160 -8.68 -7.18 -7.92
N ALA A 161 -9.17 -6.09 -7.33
CA ALA A 161 -9.35 -5.95 -5.89
C ALA A 161 -10.30 -7.03 -5.34
N ILE A 162 -11.47 -7.20 -5.97
CA ILE A 162 -12.45 -8.25 -5.62
C ILE A 162 -11.84 -9.65 -5.76
N ALA A 163 -11.03 -9.87 -6.80
CA ALA A 163 -10.38 -11.16 -7.04
C ALA A 163 -9.21 -11.47 -6.09
N ALA A 164 -8.47 -10.45 -5.62
CA ALA A 164 -7.22 -10.64 -4.88
C ALA A 164 -7.35 -10.46 -3.38
N ILE A 165 -8.07 -9.41 -2.94
CA ILE A 165 -8.07 -8.98 -1.54
C ILE A 165 -8.58 -10.06 -0.57
N PRO A 166 -9.65 -10.83 -0.86
CA PRO A 166 -10.09 -11.88 0.05
C PRO A 166 -9.00 -12.90 0.38
N GLY A 167 -8.19 -13.29 -0.61
CA GLY A 167 -7.10 -14.24 -0.43
C GLY A 167 -5.89 -13.61 0.26
N VAL A 168 -5.60 -12.34 -0.01
CA VAL A 168 -4.56 -11.58 0.73
C VAL A 168 -4.92 -11.50 2.21
N MET A 169 -6.18 -11.18 2.54
CA MET A 169 -6.67 -11.11 3.92
C MET A 169 -6.74 -12.49 4.58
N GLY A 170 -7.20 -13.52 3.87
CA GLY A 170 -7.20 -14.90 4.37
C GLY A 170 -5.80 -15.40 4.71
N LEU A 171 -4.82 -15.11 3.85
CA LEU A 171 -3.42 -15.43 4.12
C LEU A 171 -2.89 -14.62 5.30
N GLN A 172 -3.19 -13.32 5.39
CA GLN A 172 -2.77 -12.50 6.51
C GLN A 172 -3.31 -13.05 7.83
N TRP A 173 -4.59 -13.40 7.86
CA TRP A 173 -5.23 -14.01 9.02
C TRP A 173 -4.55 -15.33 9.41
N LEU A 174 -4.30 -16.25 8.46
CA LEU A 174 -3.60 -17.51 8.74
C LEU A 174 -2.20 -17.27 9.30
N LEU A 175 -1.45 -16.33 8.72
CA LEU A 175 -0.11 -16.01 9.19
C LEU A 175 -0.13 -15.41 10.60
N THR A 176 -1.09 -14.53 10.89
CA THR A 176 -1.27 -13.99 12.25
C THR A 176 -1.61 -15.10 13.24
N GLN A 177 -2.44 -16.09 12.87
CA GLN A 177 -2.70 -17.25 13.74
C GLN A 177 -1.44 -18.12 13.96
N LEU A 178 -0.61 -18.27 12.92
CA LEU A 178 0.64 -19.04 13.00
C LEU A 178 1.71 -18.36 13.87
N VAL A 179 1.76 -17.03 13.82
CA VAL A 179 2.73 -16.22 14.57
C VAL A 179 2.27 -15.99 16.01
N GLY A 180 0.96 -15.94 16.26
CA GLY A 180 0.41 -15.78 17.60
C GLY A 180 0.76 -14.42 18.21
N GLU A 181 1.20 -14.42 19.47
CA GLU A 181 1.49 -13.21 20.26
C GLU A 181 2.64 -12.36 19.70
N ASP A 182 3.49 -12.93 18.84
CA ASP A 182 4.59 -12.23 18.20
C ASP A 182 4.13 -11.32 17.03
N ALA A 183 2.84 -11.29 16.71
CA ALA A 183 2.29 -10.44 15.68
C ALA A 183 2.28 -8.97 16.13
N THR A 184 2.80 -8.06 15.28
CA THR A 184 2.90 -6.65 15.63
C THR A 184 1.71 -5.83 15.10
N PRO A 185 1.04 -5.04 15.95
CA PRO A 185 -0.09 -4.22 15.51
C PRO A 185 0.37 -3.05 14.64
N HIS A 186 -0.46 -2.66 13.67
CA HIS A 186 -0.10 -1.57 12.76
C HIS A 186 -0.05 -0.22 13.48
N ALA A 187 0.86 0.68 13.08
CA ALA A 187 0.98 2.01 13.72
C ALA A 187 -0.33 2.81 13.69
N VAL A 188 -1.11 2.70 12.61
CA VAL A 188 -2.43 3.35 12.47
C VAL A 188 -3.48 2.70 13.37
N GLU A 189 -3.44 1.38 13.50
CA GLU A 189 -4.29 0.64 14.44
C GLU A 189 -3.99 1.07 15.88
N GLN A 190 -2.72 1.05 16.29
CA GLN A 190 -2.28 1.51 17.60
C GLN A 190 -2.72 2.94 17.89
N PHE A 191 -2.58 3.83 16.89
CA PHE A 191 -3.01 5.22 17.00
C PHE A 191 -4.53 5.35 17.17
N LEU A 192 -5.32 4.67 16.34
CA LEU A 192 -6.79 4.75 16.39
C LEU A 192 -7.38 4.10 17.63
N THR A 193 -6.77 3.01 18.11
CA THR A 193 -7.12 2.36 19.39
C THR A 193 -6.81 3.28 20.56
N ARG A 194 -5.69 4.01 20.52
CA ARG A 194 -5.28 4.93 21.60
C ARG A 194 -6.07 6.25 21.57
N TYR A 195 -6.43 6.74 20.39
CA TYR A 195 -7.10 8.03 20.17
C TYR A 195 -8.34 7.91 19.27
N PRO A 196 -9.39 7.19 19.71
CA PRO A 196 -10.57 6.96 18.89
C PRO A 196 -11.36 8.28 18.71
N SER A 197 -11.41 8.79 17.47
CA SER A 197 -12.29 9.89 17.09
C SER A 197 -12.58 9.85 15.59
N GLY A 198 -13.76 10.34 15.19
CA GLY A 198 -14.12 10.42 13.77
C GLY A 198 -13.15 11.28 12.95
N PHE A 199 -12.60 12.33 13.56
CA PHE A 199 -11.59 13.17 12.92
C PHE A 199 -10.28 12.42 12.66
N ASN A 200 -9.75 11.72 13.67
CA ASN A 200 -8.53 10.91 13.52
C ASN A 200 -8.74 9.80 12.49
N PHE A 201 -9.92 9.16 12.49
CA PHE A 201 -10.27 8.14 11.51
C PHE A 201 -10.26 8.71 10.07
N ILE A 202 -10.85 9.88 9.85
CA ILE A 202 -10.87 10.53 8.54
C ILE A 202 -9.45 10.89 8.08
N ILE A 203 -8.62 11.47 8.95
CA ILE A 203 -7.24 11.84 8.60
C ILE A 203 -6.40 10.61 8.30
N CYS A 204 -6.46 9.58 9.15
CA CYS A 204 -5.80 8.31 8.89
C CYS A 204 -6.28 7.70 7.58
N GLY A 205 -7.59 7.70 7.32
CA GLY A 205 -8.20 7.26 6.07
C GLY A 205 -7.64 7.99 4.85
N LEU A 206 -7.61 9.32 4.86
CA LEU A 206 -7.03 10.09 3.76
C LEU A 206 -5.53 9.78 3.56
N ALA A 207 -4.78 9.59 4.64
CA ALA A 207 -3.37 9.23 4.56
C ALA A 207 -3.17 7.82 3.96
N VAL A 208 -3.82 6.80 4.52
CA VAL A 208 -3.56 5.39 4.16
C VAL A 208 -4.35 4.91 2.94
N VAL A 209 -5.54 5.43 2.69
CA VAL A 209 -6.40 4.97 1.58
C VAL A 209 -6.15 5.79 0.31
N VAL A 210 -5.67 7.03 0.44
CA VAL A 210 -5.50 7.93 -0.70
C VAL A 210 -4.05 8.31 -0.92
N ALA A 211 -3.41 8.99 0.04
CA ALA A 211 -2.08 9.55 -0.16
C ALA A 211 -1.00 8.47 -0.34
N ALA A 212 -0.97 7.45 0.54
CA ALA A 212 0.00 6.37 0.49
C ALA A 212 -0.11 5.54 -0.82
N PRO A 213 -1.30 5.04 -1.25
CA PRO A 213 -1.42 4.32 -2.52
C PRO A 213 -0.98 5.12 -3.74
N ILE A 214 -1.31 6.42 -3.80
CA ILE A 214 -0.86 7.28 -4.91
C ILE A 214 0.66 7.36 -4.95
N TRP A 215 1.27 7.57 -3.79
CA TRP A 215 2.72 7.72 -3.68
C TRP A 215 3.46 6.40 -3.94
N GLU A 216 3.08 5.35 -3.23
CA GLU A 216 3.75 4.07 -3.28
C GLU A 216 3.63 3.44 -4.67
N GLU A 217 2.46 3.51 -5.31
CA GLU A 217 2.35 2.97 -6.67
C GLU A 217 3.16 3.81 -7.68
N PHE A 218 3.24 5.13 -7.52
CA PHE A 218 4.13 5.93 -8.35
C PHE A 218 5.60 5.53 -8.15
N LEU A 219 6.05 5.45 -6.89
CA LEU A 219 7.43 5.14 -6.54
C LEU A 219 7.80 3.71 -6.97
N PHE A 220 7.00 2.71 -6.63
CA PHE A 220 7.31 1.31 -6.88
C PHE A 220 7.08 0.93 -8.34
N ARG A 221 5.98 1.36 -8.96
CA ARG A 221 5.65 0.94 -10.33
C ARG A 221 6.30 1.82 -11.38
N ARG A 222 6.17 3.15 -11.25
CA ARG A 222 6.69 4.05 -12.28
C ARG A 222 8.19 4.30 -12.14
N VAL A 223 8.65 4.58 -10.92
CA VAL A 223 10.06 4.92 -10.69
C VAL A 223 10.92 3.66 -10.61
N LEU A 224 10.71 2.81 -9.60
CA LEU A 224 11.56 1.65 -9.34
C LEU A 224 11.45 0.56 -10.40
N GLN A 225 10.25 0.00 -10.62
CA GLN A 225 10.06 -1.07 -11.60
C GLN A 225 10.39 -0.59 -13.03
N GLY A 226 9.96 0.62 -13.41
CA GLY A 226 10.35 1.24 -14.69
C GLY A 226 11.86 1.44 -14.85
N TRP A 227 12.55 1.86 -13.79
CA TRP A 227 14.01 2.00 -13.78
C TRP A 227 14.72 0.64 -13.88
N LEU A 228 14.29 -0.37 -13.12
CA LEU A 228 14.85 -1.72 -13.20
C LEU A 228 14.74 -2.31 -14.61
N ILE A 229 13.59 -2.15 -15.25
CA ILE A 229 13.39 -2.56 -16.65
C ILE A 229 14.41 -1.87 -17.57
N THR A 230 14.61 -0.55 -17.42
CA THR A 230 15.55 0.20 -18.27
C THR A 230 17.00 -0.16 -18.03
N ARG A 231 17.39 -0.46 -16.78
CA ARG A 231 18.79 -0.81 -16.44
C ARG A 231 19.15 -2.23 -16.80
N LEU A 232 18.21 -3.16 -16.68
CA LEU A 232 18.44 -4.55 -17.08
C LEU A 232 18.49 -4.71 -18.60
N GLY A 233 18.07 -3.70 -19.38
CA GLY A 233 18.14 -3.73 -20.84
C GLY A 233 17.22 -4.79 -21.47
N THR A 234 16.24 -5.26 -20.72
CA THR A 234 15.42 -6.43 -21.06
C THR A 234 14.15 -6.07 -21.82
N TRP A 235 14.06 -4.90 -22.45
CA TRP A 235 12.91 -4.53 -23.28
C TRP A 235 13.31 -4.32 -24.74
N SER A 236 12.42 -4.71 -25.65
CA SER A 236 12.55 -4.46 -27.08
C SER A 236 12.26 -2.99 -27.36
N LYS A 237 13.25 -2.28 -27.93
CA LYS A 237 13.06 -0.89 -28.39
C LYS A 237 12.09 -0.78 -29.56
N LYS A 238 11.88 -1.87 -30.31
CA LYS A 238 11.06 -1.88 -31.53
C LYS A 238 9.57 -1.85 -31.21
N ASP A 239 9.14 -2.58 -30.18
CA ASP A 239 7.72 -2.80 -29.88
C ASP A 239 7.38 -2.70 -28.39
N GLY A 240 8.35 -2.33 -27.54
CA GLY A 240 8.15 -2.17 -26.10
C GLY A 240 7.86 -3.49 -25.37
N THR A 241 8.11 -4.64 -26.01
CA THR A 241 7.90 -5.95 -25.40
C THR A 241 9.00 -6.30 -24.41
N LEU A 242 8.65 -7.10 -23.41
CA LEU A 242 9.54 -7.54 -22.34
C LEU A 242 9.59 -9.08 -22.36
N PRO A 243 10.75 -9.72 -22.61
CA PRO A 243 11.00 -11.12 -22.26
C PRO A 243 10.54 -11.46 -20.84
N VAL A 244 10.31 -12.76 -20.61
CA VAL A 244 9.81 -13.28 -19.33
C VAL A 244 10.69 -12.83 -18.16
N LEU A 245 12.01 -13.00 -18.27
CA LEU A 245 12.96 -12.55 -17.23
C LEU A 245 12.94 -11.02 -17.03
N GLY A 246 12.78 -10.27 -18.13
CA GLY A 246 12.62 -8.80 -18.08
C GLY A 246 11.32 -8.33 -17.44
N THR A 247 10.33 -9.21 -17.33
CA THR A 247 9.08 -8.95 -16.61
C THR A 247 9.21 -9.36 -15.15
N ILE A 248 9.66 -10.58 -14.89
CA ILE A 248 9.66 -11.17 -13.54
C ILE A 248 10.66 -10.45 -12.64
N LEU A 249 11.89 -10.21 -13.10
CA LEU A 249 12.95 -9.72 -12.22
C LEU A 249 12.64 -8.33 -11.63
N PRO A 250 12.21 -7.32 -12.43
CA PRO A 250 11.82 -6.02 -11.88
C PRO A 250 10.64 -6.09 -10.90
N ILE A 251 9.64 -6.93 -11.20
CA ILE A 251 8.46 -7.10 -10.34
C ILE A 251 8.87 -7.74 -9.01
N SER A 252 9.63 -8.83 -9.05
CA SER A 252 10.09 -9.53 -7.85
C SER A 252 10.97 -8.65 -6.97
N ILE A 253 11.93 -7.92 -7.55
CA ILE A 253 12.78 -6.99 -6.79
C ILE A 253 11.93 -5.89 -6.14
N GLY A 254 11.01 -5.28 -6.90
CA GLY A 254 10.11 -4.27 -6.38
C GLY A 254 9.23 -4.80 -5.25
N ALA A 255 8.70 -6.01 -5.38
CA ALA A 255 7.87 -6.66 -4.36
C ALA A 255 8.65 -7.00 -3.08
N VAL A 256 9.91 -7.47 -3.20
CA VAL A 256 10.77 -7.74 -2.03
C VAL A 256 11.06 -6.44 -1.27
N ILE A 257 11.42 -5.36 -1.98
CA ILE A 257 11.69 -4.06 -1.34
C ILE A 257 10.42 -3.53 -0.67
N PHE A 258 9.27 -3.61 -1.35
CA PHE A 258 7.99 -3.19 -0.80
C PHE A 258 7.68 -3.94 0.51
N ALA A 259 7.74 -5.27 0.49
CA ALA A 259 7.51 -6.10 1.67
C ALA A 259 8.50 -5.79 2.81
N ALA A 260 9.78 -5.58 2.49
CA ALA A 260 10.82 -5.29 3.48
C ALA A 260 10.62 -3.93 4.17
N LEU A 261 10.06 -2.93 3.49
CA LEU A 261 9.72 -1.65 4.14
C LEU A 261 8.57 -1.77 5.16
N HIS A 262 7.83 -2.87 5.13
CA HIS A 262 6.73 -3.16 6.06
C HIS A 262 7.14 -4.16 7.15
N PHE A 263 8.44 -4.37 7.38
CA PHE A 263 8.95 -5.40 8.29
C PHE A 263 8.47 -5.23 9.74
N GLU A 264 8.24 -3.99 10.17
CA GLU A 264 7.70 -3.64 11.49
C GLU A 264 6.24 -4.11 11.72
N GLN A 265 5.55 -4.58 10.68
CA GLN A 265 4.17 -5.04 10.69
C GLN A 265 4.08 -6.58 10.59
N TRP A 266 5.02 -7.29 11.20
CA TRP A 266 5.11 -8.74 11.12
C TRP A 266 3.79 -9.43 11.48
N PRO A 267 3.27 -10.38 10.66
CA PRO A 267 3.87 -11.02 9.48
C PRO A 267 3.47 -10.44 8.11
N ALA A 268 2.93 -9.21 8.06
CA ALA A 268 2.47 -8.57 6.82
C ALA A 268 3.44 -8.59 5.63
N PRO A 269 4.78 -8.52 5.79
CA PRO A 269 5.69 -8.62 4.64
C PRO A 269 5.42 -9.82 3.71
N MET A 270 4.98 -10.96 4.25
CA MET A 270 4.72 -12.17 3.44
C MET A 270 3.51 -11.99 2.51
N THR A 271 2.43 -11.41 3.03
CA THR A 271 1.20 -11.13 2.25
C THR A 271 1.41 -9.95 1.31
N LEU A 272 2.08 -8.91 1.78
CA LEU A 272 2.41 -7.72 1.01
C LEU A 272 3.39 -8.01 -0.14
N PHE A 273 4.26 -9.01 -0.01
CA PHE A 273 5.07 -9.50 -1.13
C PHE A 273 4.19 -9.99 -2.29
N LEU A 274 3.23 -10.88 -2.01
CA LEU A 274 2.32 -11.41 -3.02
C LEU A 274 1.44 -10.31 -3.62
N PHE A 275 0.96 -9.41 -2.76
CA PHE A 275 0.19 -8.25 -3.17
C PHE A 275 0.99 -7.35 -4.14
N ALA A 276 2.24 -7.05 -3.81
CA ALA A 276 3.12 -6.23 -4.65
C ALA A 276 3.47 -6.91 -5.98
N VAL A 277 3.52 -8.25 -6.04
CA VAL A 277 3.65 -9.00 -7.30
C VAL A 277 2.42 -8.80 -8.19
N ILE A 278 1.21 -8.88 -7.63
CA ILE A 278 -0.05 -8.65 -8.37
C ILE A 278 -0.06 -7.25 -8.98
N LEU A 279 0.26 -6.23 -8.18
CA LEU A 279 0.31 -4.84 -8.64
C LEU A 279 1.42 -4.60 -9.68
N GLY A 280 2.59 -5.21 -9.50
CA GLY A 280 3.68 -5.14 -10.46
C GLY A 280 3.31 -5.74 -11.82
N TYR A 281 2.58 -6.86 -11.82
CA TYR A 281 2.05 -7.48 -13.04
C TYR A 281 0.95 -6.63 -13.69
N LEU A 282 0.05 -6.09 -12.88
CA LEU A 282 -1.04 -5.21 -13.34
C LEU A 282 -0.49 -3.95 -14.03
N TYR A 283 0.51 -3.31 -13.42
CA TYR A 283 1.21 -2.17 -14.01
C TYR A 283 1.95 -2.57 -15.29
N HIS A 284 2.65 -3.71 -15.28
CA HIS A 284 3.33 -4.21 -16.47
C HIS A 284 2.38 -4.39 -17.66
N TYR A 285 1.17 -4.89 -17.39
CA TYR A 285 0.16 -5.14 -18.42
C TYR A 285 -0.48 -3.86 -18.98
N THR A 286 -0.83 -2.94 -18.08
CA THR A 286 -1.64 -1.75 -18.40
C THR A 286 -0.81 -0.51 -18.72
N GLN A 287 0.42 -0.45 -18.19
CA GLN A 287 1.25 0.74 -18.13
C GLN A 287 0.52 1.94 -17.51
N SER A 288 -0.42 1.67 -16.59
CA SER A 288 -1.25 2.66 -15.91
C SER A 288 -1.10 2.51 -14.41
N LEU A 289 -1.01 3.63 -13.69
CA LEU A 289 -0.97 3.66 -12.23
C LEU A 289 -2.37 3.53 -11.61
N VAL A 290 -3.40 4.02 -12.32
CA VAL A 290 -4.78 4.05 -11.82
C VAL A 290 -5.30 2.69 -11.33
N PRO A 291 -5.19 1.57 -12.08
CA PRO A 291 -5.73 0.30 -11.61
C PRO A 291 -4.95 -0.20 -10.38
N CYS A 292 -3.65 0.07 -10.29
CA CYS A 292 -2.84 -0.31 -9.13
C CYS A 292 -3.20 0.52 -7.88
N ILE A 293 -3.37 1.84 -8.05
CA ILE A 293 -3.79 2.74 -6.96
C ILE A 293 -5.14 2.30 -6.42
N VAL A 294 -6.09 1.93 -7.28
CA VAL A 294 -7.42 1.46 -6.86
C VAL A 294 -7.31 0.17 -6.05
N VAL A 295 -6.58 -0.84 -6.53
CA VAL A 295 -6.40 -2.10 -5.80
C VAL A 295 -5.76 -1.87 -4.44
N HIS A 296 -4.74 -1.01 -4.37
CA HIS A 296 -4.05 -0.65 -3.13
C HIS A 296 -4.95 0.14 -2.17
N ALA A 297 -5.66 1.15 -2.66
CA ALA A 297 -6.66 1.87 -1.88
C ALA A 297 -7.75 0.94 -1.32
N CYS A 298 -8.21 -0.03 -2.11
CA CYS A 298 -9.18 -1.03 -1.65
C CYS A 298 -8.62 -1.91 -0.54
N LEU A 299 -7.37 -2.38 -0.64
CA LEU A 299 -6.74 -3.16 0.44
C LEU A 299 -6.67 -2.33 1.72
N ASN A 300 -6.13 -1.11 1.64
CA ASN A 300 -5.94 -0.24 2.81
C ASN A 300 -7.29 0.18 3.41
N GLY A 301 -8.28 0.47 2.57
CA GLY A 301 -9.64 0.79 3.00
C GLY A 301 -10.32 -0.39 3.69
N THR A 302 -10.12 -1.62 3.20
CA THR A 302 -10.67 -2.83 3.82
C THR A 302 -10.01 -3.09 5.17
N SER A 303 -8.69 -2.95 5.28
CA SER A 303 -7.97 -3.07 6.55
C SER A 303 -8.41 -2.01 7.57
N LEU A 304 -8.54 -0.75 7.14
CA LEU A 304 -9.00 0.34 8.00
C LEU A 304 -10.45 0.16 8.46
N ALA A 305 -11.33 -0.31 7.57
CA ALA A 305 -12.70 -0.68 7.93
C ALA A 305 -12.70 -1.83 8.94
N GLY A 306 -11.83 -2.83 8.76
CA GLY A 306 -11.64 -3.91 9.72
C GLY A 306 -11.29 -3.39 11.12
N ILE A 307 -10.33 -2.47 11.23
CA ILE A 307 -9.99 -1.82 12.51
C ILE A 307 -11.23 -1.17 13.13
N PHE A 308 -12.02 -0.42 12.35
CA PHE A 308 -13.21 0.25 12.86
C PHE A 308 -14.31 -0.71 13.36
N PHE A 309 -14.59 -1.78 12.61
CA PHE A 309 -15.65 -2.72 12.93
C PHE A 309 -15.26 -3.73 14.02
N PHE A 310 -13.97 -4.07 14.13
CA PHE A 310 -13.49 -5.13 15.02
C PHE A 310 -12.69 -4.65 16.23
N GLN A 311 -12.48 -3.34 16.41
CA GLN A 311 -11.75 -2.77 17.57
C GLN A 311 -12.27 -3.19 18.96
N ASN A 312 -13.53 -3.64 19.06
CA ASN A 312 -14.16 -4.04 20.32
C ASN A 312 -14.42 -5.55 20.43
N GLU A 313 -14.06 -6.33 19.41
CA GLU A 313 -14.37 -7.76 19.32
C GLU A 313 -13.17 -8.61 19.74
N THR A 314 -13.43 -9.73 20.43
CA THR A 314 -12.36 -10.69 20.76
C THR A 314 -11.89 -11.40 19.48
N PRO A 315 -10.63 -11.89 19.41
CA PRO A 315 -10.13 -12.64 18.25
C PRO A 315 -11.03 -13.82 17.84
N GLU A 316 -11.63 -14.51 18.81
CA GLU A 316 -12.63 -15.58 18.59
C GLU A 316 -13.94 -15.09 17.95
N THR A 317 -14.32 -13.84 18.20
CA THR A 317 -15.53 -13.24 17.62
C THR A 317 -15.25 -12.75 16.21
N VAL A 318 -14.07 -12.17 15.95
CA VAL A 318 -13.62 -11.82 14.60
C VAL A 318 -13.49 -13.05 13.70
N GLY A 319 -12.96 -14.18 14.21
CA GLY A 319 -12.88 -15.44 13.48
C GLY A 319 -14.25 -15.98 13.03
N LYS A 320 -15.25 -15.94 13.92
CA LYS A 320 -16.66 -16.27 13.59
C LYS A 320 -17.28 -15.29 12.59
N ILE A 321 -16.89 -14.02 12.65
CA ILE A 321 -17.30 -12.99 11.70
C ILE A 321 -16.52 -13.13 10.37
N ILE A 322 -15.52 -13.99 10.19
CA ILE A 322 -14.88 -14.22 8.87
C ILE A 322 -15.36 -15.54 8.23
N ASP A 323 -16.44 -16.14 8.76
CA ASP A 323 -17.19 -17.18 8.06
C ASP A 323 -17.83 -16.62 6.76
N LEU A 324 -18.05 -17.47 5.76
CA LEU A 324 -18.70 -17.19 4.46
C LEU A 324 -20.02 -16.39 4.59
N SER A 325 -20.68 -16.46 5.75
CA SER A 325 -21.86 -15.65 6.08
C SER A 325 -21.57 -14.16 6.16
N THR A 326 -20.35 -13.72 6.48
CA THR A 326 -20.06 -12.30 6.67
C THR A 326 -19.69 -11.57 5.40
N ILE A 327 -19.13 -12.26 4.40
CA ILE A 327 -19.05 -11.70 3.04
C ILE A 327 -20.48 -11.41 2.55
N GLN A 328 -21.45 -12.27 2.88
CA GLN A 328 -22.87 -11.99 2.62
C GLN A 328 -23.40 -10.82 3.48
N VAL A 329 -23.03 -10.69 4.76
CA VAL A 329 -23.44 -9.54 5.60
C VAL A 329 -22.86 -8.22 5.09
N PHE A 330 -21.58 -8.16 4.71
CA PHE A 330 -20.98 -6.96 4.11
C PHE A 330 -21.64 -6.59 2.78
N ILE A 331 -21.96 -7.57 1.93
CA ILE A 331 -22.70 -7.34 0.67
C ILE A 331 -24.13 -6.86 0.98
N MET A 332 -24.82 -7.46 1.95
CA MET A 332 -26.20 -7.11 2.31
C MET A 332 -26.30 -5.75 3.00
N GLU A 333 -25.36 -5.39 3.88
CA GLU A 333 -25.31 -4.07 4.52
C GLU A 333 -24.87 -2.98 3.53
N ALA A 334 -23.93 -3.26 2.62
CA ALA A 334 -23.61 -2.35 1.52
C ALA A 334 -24.81 -2.11 0.58
N LEU A 335 -25.64 -3.13 0.34
CA LEU A 335 -26.87 -3.01 -0.45
C LEU A 335 -27.99 -2.27 0.31
N ARG A 336 -28.07 -2.40 1.65
CA ARG A 336 -28.99 -1.61 2.50
C ARG A 336 -28.63 -0.14 2.57
N PHE A 337 -27.35 0.20 2.52
CA PHE A 337 -26.87 1.59 2.50
C PHE A 337 -27.12 2.29 1.14
N LEU A 338 -27.41 1.52 0.09
CA LEU A 338 -27.64 2.00 -1.27
C LEU A 338 -29.12 1.99 -1.71
N ALA A 339 -30.04 1.57 -0.83
CA ALA A 339 -31.49 1.54 -1.06
C ALA A 339 -32.19 2.67 -0.29
#